data_AF-A0A086KEY1-F1
#
_entry.id   AF-A0A086KEY1-F1
#
_cell.length_a   1.000
_cell.length_b   1.000
_cell.length_c   1.000
_cell.angle_alpha   90.00
_cell.angle_beta   90.00
_cell.angle_gamma   90.00
#
_symmetry.space_group_name_H-M   'P 1'
#
loop_
_entity.id
_entity.type
_entity.pdbx_description
1 polymer ?
#
loop_
_entity_poly.entity_id
_entity_poly.type
_entity_poly.pdbx_seq_one_letter_code
_entity_poly.pdbx_strand_id
1 'polypeptide(L)'
;MFLSRWLSAITYKMRVPYGVKQSDQYRQAKKQTKLAAKNARKMKESKGLLLEGKKTALCMNLMQNTGIAWYRSLQVCKHLEMHRRAPVPRVTAGFREKVTQAVAVVKLGR
;
A
#
# COMPACT_ATOMS: atom_id res chain seq x y z
N MET A 1 28.47 19.12 -9.67
CA MET A 1 28.17 18.55 -8.33
C MET A 1 26.75 17.98 -8.32
N PHE A 2 26.53 16.71 -8.72
CA PHE A 2 25.18 16.14 -8.95
C PHE A 2 24.84 14.89 -8.10
N LEU A 3 25.55 14.65 -6.98
CA LEU A 3 25.42 13.41 -6.19
C LEU A 3 24.71 13.55 -4.82
N SER A 4 24.31 14.75 -4.39
CA SER A 4 23.86 14.97 -3.00
C SER A 4 22.35 14.76 -2.73
N ARG A 5 21.52 14.60 -3.76
CA ARG A 5 20.05 14.57 -3.61
C ARG A 5 19.45 13.17 -3.41
N TRP A 6 20.19 12.11 -3.77
CA TRP A 6 19.76 10.72 -3.58
C TRP A 6 20.07 10.21 -2.16
N LEU A 7 21.21 10.60 -1.59
CA LEU A 7 21.62 10.19 -0.24
C LEU A 7 20.80 10.86 0.86
N SER A 8 20.27 12.07 0.62
CA SER A 8 19.41 12.80 1.55
C SER A 8 18.00 12.18 1.70
N ALA A 9 17.61 11.23 0.85
CA ALA A 9 16.38 10.46 0.99
C ALA A 9 16.50 9.28 1.97
N ILE A 10 17.73 8.92 2.37
CA ILE A 10 17.98 7.90 3.39
C ILE A 10 17.73 8.55 4.76
N THR A 11 16.46 8.60 5.15
CA THR A 11 16.07 9.02 6.50
C THR A 11 16.74 8.08 7.51
N TYR A 12 17.71 8.60 8.27
CA TYR A 12 18.33 7.87 9.36
C TYR A 12 17.25 7.53 10.39
N LYS A 13 16.81 6.27 10.40
CA LYS A 13 15.89 5.78 11.42
C LYS A 13 16.73 5.37 12.62
N MET A 14 16.76 6.21 13.64
CA MET A 14 17.45 5.94 14.91
C MET A 14 17.05 4.54 15.39
N ARG A 15 18.00 3.60 15.34
CA ARG A 15 17.80 2.24 15.83
C ARG A 15 17.91 2.31 17.36
N VAL A 16 16.93 1.73 18.04
CA VAL A 16 17.03 1.57 19.49
C VAL A 16 18.24 0.67 19.77
N PRO A 17 19.18 1.06 20.65
CA PRO A 17 20.33 0.23 20.98
C PRO A 17 19.88 -1.15 21.47
N TYR A 18 20.63 -2.18 21.11
CA TYR A 18 20.34 -3.54 21.57
C TYR A 18 20.42 -3.60 23.10
N GLY A 19 19.58 -4.43 23.73
CA GLY A 19 19.56 -4.58 25.19
C GLY A 19 18.77 -3.52 25.98
N VAL A 20 18.28 -2.47 25.34
CA VAL A 20 17.42 -1.47 26.01
C VAL A 20 16.00 -2.03 26.20
N LYS A 21 15.59 -2.23 27.46
CA LYS A 21 14.21 -2.62 27.79
C LYS A 21 13.24 -1.52 27.33
N GLN A 22 12.38 -1.86 26.36
CA GLN A 22 11.33 -0.96 25.90
C GLN A 22 10.20 -0.93 26.94
N SER A 23 9.76 0.27 27.31
CA SER A 23 8.59 0.43 28.17
C SER A 23 7.34 -0.16 27.51
N ASP A 24 6.38 -0.62 28.32
CA ASP A 24 5.13 -1.15 27.79
C ASP A 24 4.32 -0.08 27.05
N GLN A 25 4.42 1.18 27.49
CA GLN A 25 3.87 2.33 26.77
C GLN A 25 4.43 2.44 25.35
N TYR A 26 5.75 2.25 25.17
CA TYR A 26 6.36 2.26 23.83
C TYR A 26 5.82 1.14 22.94
N ARG A 27 5.69 -0.08 23.50
CA ARG A 27 5.14 -1.24 22.79
C ARG A 27 3.67 -1.02 22.40
N GLN A 28 2.87 -0.49 23.32
CA GLN A 28 1.46 -0.15 23.08
C GLN A 28 1.33 0.95 22.03
N ALA A 29 2.14 2.02 22.10
CA ALA A 29 2.18 3.07 21.09
C ALA A 29 2.52 2.49 19.70
N LYS A 30 3.50 1.57 19.61
CA LYS A 30 3.80 0.88 18.35
C LYS A 30 2.65 0.00 17.85
N LYS A 31 1.90 -0.67 18.74
CA LYS A 31 0.68 -1.39 18.34
C LYS A 31 -0.39 -0.43 17.82
N GLN A 32 -0.63 0.68 18.51
CA GLN A 32 -1.63 1.68 18.13
C GLN A 32 -1.30 2.36 16.79
N THR A 33 -0.03 2.71 16.55
CA THR A 33 0.39 3.26 15.25
C THR A 33 0.15 2.27 14.09
N LYS A 34 0.39 0.98 14.29
CA LYS A 34 0.05 -0.06 13.31
C LYS A 34 -1.46 -0.16 13.08
N LEU A 35 -2.26 -0.11 14.15
CA LEU A 35 -3.71 -0.18 14.09
C LEU A 35 -4.30 1.04 13.35
N ALA A 36 -3.81 2.24 13.69
CA ALA A 36 -4.19 3.49 13.05
C ALA A 36 -3.88 3.47 11.54
N ALA A 37 -2.71 2.96 11.15
CA ALA A 37 -2.36 2.80 9.74
C ALA A 37 -3.32 1.83 9.00
N LYS A 38 -3.74 0.73 9.66
CA LYS A 38 -4.72 -0.21 9.10
C LYS A 38 -6.11 0.44 8.95
N ASN A 39 -6.55 1.20 9.95
CA ASN A 39 -7.84 1.90 9.93
C ASN A 39 -7.85 2.99 8.85
N ALA A 40 -6.76 3.75 8.71
CA ALA A 40 -6.64 4.76 7.66
C ALA A 40 -6.76 4.15 6.25
N ARG A 41 -6.22 2.94 6.02
CA ARG A 41 -6.41 2.22 4.75
C ARG A 41 -7.86 1.81 4.54
N LYS A 42 -8.51 1.22 5.55
CA LYS A 42 -9.93 0.83 5.48
C LYS A 42 -10.84 2.03 5.18
N MET A 43 -10.58 3.19 5.81
CA MET A 43 -11.34 4.41 5.57
C MET A 43 -11.14 4.98 4.16
N LYS A 44 -9.98 4.77 3.54
CA LYS A 44 -9.74 5.16 2.13
C LYS A 44 -10.44 4.19 1.18
N GLU A 45 -10.39 2.91 1.49
CA GLU A 45 -11.10 1.87 0.73
C GLU A 45 -12.62 2.09 0.76
N SER A 46 -13.20 2.39 1.93
CA SER A 46 -14.64 2.67 2.05
C SER A 46 -15.09 3.93 1.29
N LYS A 47 -14.18 4.87 1.06
CA LYS A 47 -14.42 6.07 0.24
C LYS A 47 -14.25 5.82 -1.28
N GLY A 48 -13.95 4.59 -1.70
CA GLY A 48 -13.71 4.24 -3.10
C GLY A 48 -12.38 4.77 -3.67
N LEU A 49 -11.46 5.22 -2.81
CA LEU A 49 -10.19 5.85 -3.19
C LEU A 49 -9.09 4.80 -3.49
N LEU A 50 -9.39 3.83 -4.36
CA LEU A 50 -8.54 2.66 -4.62
C LEU A 50 -7.31 2.96 -5.49
N LEU A 51 -7.35 4.02 -6.29
CA LEU A 51 -6.33 4.35 -7.29
C LEU A 51 -5.76 5.77 -7.12
N GLU A 52 -5.96 6.36 -5.95
CA GLU A 52 -5.42 7.68 -5.60
C GLU A 52 -3.93 7.53 -5.28
N GLY A 53 -3.05 7.91 -6.21
CA GLY A 53 -1.61 7.89 -5.99
C GLY A 53 -0.77 8.20 -7.22
N LYS A 54 0.41 8.81 -7.00
CA LYS A 54 1.42 9.07 -8.05
C LYS A 54 2.19 7.82 -8.47
N LYS A 55 1.81 6.62 -7.99
CA LYS A 55 2.53 5.39 -8.33
C LYS A 55 2.13 4.95 -9.73
N THR A 56 3.14 4.66 -10.54
CA THR A 56 2.97 4.29 -11.95
C THR A 56 2.37 2.91 -12.16
N ALA A 57 2.61 1.97 -11.24
CA ALA A 57 2.14 0.59 -11.34
C ALA A 57 0.89 0.32 -10.49
N LEU A 58 -0.07 -0.41 -11.06
CA LEU A 58 -1.34 -0.77 -10.40
C LEU A 58 -1.13 -1.53 -9.09
N CYS A 59 -0.22 -2.51 -9.09
CA CYS A 59 0.09 -3.35 -7.92
C CYS A 59 0.47 -2.52 -6.68
N MET A 60 1.22 -1.43 -6.88
CA MET A 60 1.70 -0.56 -5.81
C MET A 60 0.56 0.29 -5.23
N ASN A 61 -0.31 0.82 -6.10
CA ASN A 61 -1.51 1.56 -5.67
C ASN A 61 -2.46 0.65 -4.89
N LEU A 62 -2.69 -0.58 -5.38
CA LEU A 62 -3.52 -1.56 -4.71
C LEU A 62 -2.98 -1.90 -3.30
N MET A 63 -1.68 -2.14 -3.18
CA MET A 63 -1.04 -2.42 -1.88
C MET A 63 -1.25 -1.30 -0.87
N GLN A 64 -1.12 -0.05 -1.34
CA GLN A 64 -1.24 1.13 -0.50
C GLN A 64 -2.68 1.37 -0.03
N ASN A 65 -3.66 1.15 -0.90
CA ASN A 65 -5.05 1.54 -0.67
C ASN A 65 -5.91 0.41 -0.08
N THR A 66 -5.71 -0.84 -0.50
CA THR A 66 -6.54 -1.99 -0.08
C THR A 66 -5.92 -2.85 1.02
N GLY A 67 -4.61 -2.70 1.26
CA GLY A 67 -3.86 -3.58 2.16
C GLY A 67 -3.67 -5.02 1.63
N ILE A 68 -3.95 -5.27 0.36
CA ILE A 68 -3.60 -6.53 -0.32
C ILE A 68 -2.07 -6.65 -0.40
N ALA A 69 -1.53 -7.84 -0.16
CA ALA A 69 -0.09 -8.12 -0.29
C ALA A 69 0.36 -8.16 -1.77
N TRP A 70 1.66 -7.97 -2.02
CA TRP A 70 2.23 -7.92 -3.37
C TRP A 70 1.80 -9.07 -4.29
N TYR A 71 1.89 -10.32 -3.83
CA TYR A 71 1.52 -11.47 -4.66
C TYR A 71 0.03 -11.49 -5.03
N ARG A 72 -0.84 -11.08 -4.10
CA ARG A 72 -2.28 -10.99 -4.34
C ARG A 72 -2.61 -9.81 -5.27
N SER A 73 -1.84 -8.72 -5.25
CA SER A 73 -2.07 -7.63 -6.22
C SER A 73 -1.69 -8.03 -7.64
N LEU A 74 -0.75 -8.98 -7.83
CA LEU A 74 -0.50 -9.60 -9.13
C LEU A 74 -1.69 -10.45 -9.62
N GLN A 75 -2.41 -11.12 -8.72
CA GLN A 75 -3.65 -11.84 -9.06
C GLN A 75 -4.73 -10.88 -9.54
N VAL A 76 -4.86 -9.70 -8.91
CA VAL A 76 -5.77 -8.64 -9.39
C VAL A 76 -5.38 -8.19 -10.80
N CYS A 77 -4.10 -7.96 -11.06
CA CYS A 77 -3.64 -7.62 -12.42
C CYS A 77 -3.95 -8.74 -13.43
N LYS A 78 -3.81 -10.01 -13.05
CA LYS A 78 -4.19 -11.16 -13.89
C LYS A 78 -5.69 -11.17 -14.18
N HIS A 79 -6.53 -10.91 -13.18
CA HIS A 79 -7.99 -10.86 -13.32
C HIS A 79 -8.45 -9.71 -14.23
N LEU A 80 -7.70 -8.62 -14.24
CA LEU A 80 -7.92 -7.47 -15.13
C LEU A 80 -7.24 -7.63 -16.50
N GLU A 81 -6.57 -8.77 -16.74
CA GLU A 81 -5.80 -9.05 -17.96
C GLU A 81 -4.75 -7.97 -18.28
N MET A 82 -4.20 -7.36 -17.22
CA MET A 82 -3.22 -6.29 -17.32
C MET A 82 -1.80 -6.78 -17.08
N HIS A 83 -0.86 -6.26 -17.87
CA HIS A 83 0.55 -6.51 -17.63
C HIS A 83 1.03 -5.78 -16.36
N ARG A 84 1.83 -6.47 -15.51
CA ARG A 84 2.29 -5.94 -14.21
C ARG A 84 3.08 -4.63 -14.28
N ARG A 85 3.73 -4.36 -15.43
CA ARG A 85 4.52 -3.15 -15.69
C ARG A 85 3.75 -2.12 -16.51
N ALA A 86 2.52 -2.42 -16.93
CA ALA A 86 1.72 -1.46 -17.65
C ALA A 86 1.45 -0.24 -16.74
N PRO A 87 1.51 0.98 -17.29
CA PRO A 87 1.07 2.15 -16.56
C PRO A 87 -0.40 1.98 -16.18
N VAL A 88 -0.79 2.49 -15.01
CA VAL A 88 -2.21 2.50 -14.62
C VAL A 88 -2.99 3.28 -15.69
N PRO A 89 -4.04 2.69 -16.30
CA PRO A 89 -4.86 3.38 -17.27
C PRO A 89 -5.58 4.55 -16.61
N ARG A 90 -6.11 5.47 -17.43
CA ARG A 90 -6.86 6.61 -16.92
C ARG A 90 -7.96 6.14 -15.98
N VAL A 91 -8.00 6.70 -14.78
CA VAL A 91 -8.89 6.26 -13.70
C VAL A 91 -10.31 6.77 -13.98
N THR A 92 -11.06 6.02 -14.78
CA THR A 92 -12.48 6.23 -15.05
C THR A 92 -13.33 5.51 -13.99
N ALA A 93 -14.56 5.97 -13.74
CA ALA A 93 -15.50 5.33 -12.80
C ALA A 93 -15.68 3.83 -13.09
N GLY A 94 -15.94 3.44 -14.35
CA GLY A 94 -16.08 2.03 -14.71
C GLY A 94 -14.80 1.20 -14.51
N PHE A 95 -13.61 1.79 -14.62
CA PHE A 95 -12.37 1.08 -14.30
C PHE A 95 -12.21 0.86 -12.79
N ARG A 96 -12.59 1.86 -11.97
CA ARG A 96 -12.61 1.72 -10.50
C ARG A 96 -13.52 0.58 -10.07
N GLU A 97 -14.69 0.45 -10.68
CA GLU A 97 -15.63 -0.64 -10.38
C GLU A 97 -15.04 -2.01 -10.72
N LYS A 98 -14.47 -2.19 -11.93
CA LYS A 98 -13.80 -3.44 -12.33
C LYS A 98 -12.69 -3.82 -11.37
N VAL A 99 -11.85 -2.86 -10.98
CA VAL A 99 -10.79 -3.08 -9.99
C VAL A 99 -11.36 -3.46 -8.63
N THR A 100 -12.45 -2.82 -8.20
CA THR A 100 -13.11 -3.12 -6.92
C THR A 100 -13.65 -4.55 -6.89
N GLN A 101 -14.29 -4.99 -7.98
CA GLN A 101 -14.77 -6.37 -8.14
C GLN A 101 -13.61 -7.38 -8.10
N ALA A 102 -12.55 -7.13 -8.87
CA ALA A 102 -11.36 -7.98 -8.89
C ALA A 102 -10.69 -8.08 -7.50
N VAL A 103 -10.60 -6.96 -6.79
CA VAL A 103 -10.09 -6.89 -5.41
C VAL A 103 -10.95 -7.71 -4.45
N ALA A 104 -12.27 -7.64 -4.57
CA ALA A 104 -13.19 -8.41 -3.74
C ALA A 104 -13.00 -9.93 -3.93
N VAL A 105 -12.88 -10.38 -5.19
CA VAL A 105 -12.62 -11.79 -5.53
C VAL A 105 -11.30 -12.28 -4.91
N VAL A 106 -10.21 -11.53 -5.12
CA VAL A 106 -8.89 -11.90 -4.60
C VAL A 106 -8.83 -11.88 -3.06
N LYS A 107 -9.62 -11.01 -2.40
CA LYS A 107 -9.73 -11.01 -0.93
C LYS A 107 -10.38 -12.29 -0.40
N LEU A 108 -11.33 -12.87 -1.14
CA LEU A 108 -11.95 -14.16 -0.83
C LEU A 108 -11.00 -15.36 -1.04
N GLY A 109 -9.82 -15.14 -1.63
CA GLY A 109 -8.82 -16.19 -1.87
C GLY A 109 -9.06 -16.98 -3.16
N ARG A 110 -9.84 -16.43 -4.08
CA ARG A 110 -10.10 -16.98 -5.42
C ARG A 110 -9.27 -16.24 -6.48
#